data_AF-A0A0Q4CCL9-F1
#
_entry.id   AF-A0A0Q4CCL9-F1
#
_cell.length_a   1.000
_cell.length_b   1.000
_cell.length_c   1.000
_cell.angle_alpha   90.00
_cell.angle_beta   90.00
_cell.angle_gamma   90.00
#
_symmetry.space_group_name_H-M   'P 1'
#
loop_
_entity.id
_entity.type
_entity.pdbx_description
1 polymer ?
#
loop_
_entity_poly.entity_id
_entity_poly.type
_entity_poly.pdbx_seq_one_letter_code
_entity_poly.pdbx_strand_id
1 'polypeptide(L)'
;MVVRVVLLLSALALPATLPAQVRQQGAGATQELDCDGGVATVEGAGNTMRITGRCSALVIQGAGNRVVIDLAPRASVRIEGASNTVFYRTPDGSKARVNIAGAGNRVSFQR
;
A
#
# COMPACT_ATOMS: atom_id res chain seq x y z
N MET A 1 37.13 -50.15 3.22
CA MET A 1 35.86 -49.71 2.60
C MET A 1 34.88 -49.37 3.71
N VAL A 2 34.84 -48.13 4.20
CA VAL A 2 33.73 -47.64 5.04
C VAL A 2 33.47 -46.16 4.73
N VAL A 3 32.35 -45.99 4.03
CA VAL A 3 31.48 -44.86 3.70
C VAL A 3 31.76 -43.52 4.41
N ARG A 4 32.08 -42.49 3.60
CA ARG A 4 31.94 -41.06 3.94
C ARG A 4 30.46 -40.69 3.94
N VAL A 5 29.87 -40.48 5.11
CA VAL A 5 28.52 -39.91 5.24
C VAL A 5 28.64 -38.39 5.18
N VAL A 6 28.35 -37.80 4.02
CA VAL A 6 28.19 -36.36 3.87
C VAL A 6 26.71 -36.05 4.13
N LEU A 7 26.42 -35.49 5.32
CA LEU A 7 25.12 -34.91 5.61
C LEU A 7 24.97 -33.62 4.80
N LEU A 8 24.31 -33.70 3.65
CA LEU A 8 23.82 -32.54 2.91
C LEU A 8 22.57 -32.02 3.64
N LEU A 9 22.75 -31.04 4.53
CA LEU A 9 21.66 -30.22 5.04
C LEU A 9 21.14 -29.34 3.89
N SER A 10 20.21 -29.87 3.12
CA SER A 10 19.42 -29.09 2.17
C SER A 10 18.50 -28.15 2.94
N ALA A 11 18.91 -26.88 3.07
CA ALA A 11 18.04 -25.81 3.55
C ALA A 11 16.93 -25.58 2.52
N LEU A 12 15.70 -25.99 2.83
CA LEU A 12 14.50 -25.55 2.12
C LEU A 12 14.36 -24.03 2.34
N ALA A 13 14.84 -23.24 1.38
CA ALA A 13 14.49 -21.82 1.32
C ALA A 13 13.02 -21.74 0.88
N LEU A 14 12.11 -21.51 1.83
CA LEU A 14 10.75 -21.11 1.51
C LEU A 14 10.82 -19.73 0.82
N PRO A 15 10.18 -19.53 -0.34
CA PRO A 15 10.01 -18.18 -0.86
C PRO A 15 9.10 -17.41 0.10
N ALA A 16 9.70 -16.58 0.94
CA ALA A 16 8.96 -15.57 1.68
C ALA A 16 8.52 -14.50 0.67
N THR A 17 7.35 -14.67 0.07
CA THR A 17 6.67 -13.59 -0.65
C THR A 17 6.21 -12.59 0.41
N LEU A 18 7.12 -11.73 0.85
CA LEU A 18 6.77 -10.57 1.65
C LEU A 18 5.87 -9.69 0.75
N PRO A 19 4.74 -9.19 1.28
CA PRO A 19 3.87 -8.31 0.51
C PRO A 19 4.69 -7.11 0.03
N ALA A 20 4.58 -6.76 -1.25
CA ALA A 20 5.36 -5.66 -1.80
C ALA A 20 4.93 -4.34 -1.17
N GLN A 21 5.87 -3.62 -0.56
CA GLN A 21 5.59 -2.26 -0.13
C GLN A 21 5.95 -1.32 -1.27
N VAL A 22 5.01 -0.45 -1.63
CA VAL A 22 5.26 0.58 -2.63
C VAL A 22 5.27 1.93 -1.95
N ARG A 23 6.27 2.73 -2.28
CA ARG A 23 6.48 4.05 -1.70
C ARG A 23 6.69 5.08 -2.80
N GLN A 24 5.94 6.16 -2.72
CA GLN A 24 6.15 7.37 -3.51
C GLN A 24 6.60 8.50 -2.62
N GLN A 25 7.58 9.25 -3.09
CA GLN A 25 8.15 10.38 -2.37
C GLN A 25 8.33 11.56 -3.32
N GLY A 26 8.22 12.77 -2.79
CA GLY A 26 8.46 14.01 -3.52
C GLY A 26 7.17 14.77 -3.82
N ALA A 27 7.20 15.62 -4.84
CA ALA A 27 6.08 16.49 -5.16
C ALA A 27 5.75 16.51 -6.65
N GLY A 28 4.46 16.68 -6.96
CA GLY A 28 3.97 16.81 -8.34
C GLY A 28 4.10 15.55 -9.20
N ALA A 29 4.35 14.38 -8.59
CA ALA A 29 4.47 13.13 -9.33
C ALA A 29 3.11 12.67 -9.85
N THR A 30 3.09 12.07 -11.04
CA THR A 30 1.91 11.37 -11.58
C THR A 30 2.31 9.98 -12.03
N GLN A 31 1.88 8.95 -11.31
CA GLN A 31 2.31 7.57 -11.58
C GLN A 31 1.22 6.54 -11.26
N GLU A 32 1.40 5.36 -11.85
CA GLU A 32 0.66 4.14 -11.52
C GLU A 32 1.56 3.15 -10.79
N LEU A 33 1.01 2.46 -9.81
CA LEU A 33 1.73 1.54 -8.95
C LEU A 33 0.92 0.31 -8.61
N ASP A 34 1.60 -0.80 -8.39
CA ASP A 34 1.01 -2.04 -7.89
C ASP A 34 1.64 -2.43 -6.56
N CYS A 35 0.83 -2.44 -5.49
CA CYS A 35 1.28 -2.81 -4.15
C CYS A 35 1.33 -4.32 -3.91
N ASP A 36 0.89 -5.17 -4.84
CA ASP A 36 0.92 -6.64 -4.70
C ASP A 36 0.50 -7.15 -3.30
N GLY A 37 -0.67 -6.69 -2.83
CA GLY A 37 -1.25 -7.02 -1.53
C GLY A 37 -0.66 -6.27 -0.33
N GLY A 38 0.45 -5.56 -0.51
CA GLY A 38 1.14 -4.84 0.55
C GLY A 38 0.66 -3.42 0.79
N VAL A 39 1.56 -2.63 1.37
CA VAL A 39 1.27 -1.28 1.85
C VAL A 39 1.68 -0.28 0.78
N ALA A 40 0.77 0.67 0.50
CA ALA A 40 1.04 1.81 -0.36
C ALA A 40 1.31 3.05 0.50
N THR A 41 2.47 3.67 0.33
CA THR A 41 2.86 4.89 1.04
C THR A 41 3.06 6.04 0.06
N VAL A 42 2.42 7.17 0.28
CA VAL A 42 2.58 8.39 -0.52
C VAL A 42 3.05 9.52 0.40
N GLU A 43 4.28 9.97 0.18
CA GLU A 43 4.95 11.02 0.94
C GLU A 43 5.19 12.25 0.08
N GLY A 44 4.91 13.43 0.64
CA GLY A 44 5.14 14.72 0.02
C GLY A 44 3.84 15.39 -0.46
N ALA A 45 3.88 16.12 -1.58
CA ALA A 45 2.81 17.06 -1.90
C ALA A 45 2.39 17.12 -3.37
N GLY A 46 1.09 17.29 -3.61
CA GLY A 46 0.57 17.50 -4.96
C GLY A 46 0.73 16.29 -5.90
N ASN A 47 0.90 15.08 -5.35
CA ASN A 47 1.05 13.88 -6.17
C ASN A 47 -0.32 13.37 -6.65
N THR A 48 -0.37 12.84 -7.87
CA THR A 48 -1.56 12.18 -8.46
C THR A 48 -1.26 10.71 -8.69
N MET A 49 -1.84 9.84 -7.88
CA MET A 49 -1.47 8.43 -7.84
C MET A 49 -2.65 7.53 -8.16
N ARG A 50 -2.41 6.49 -8.98
CA ARG A 50 -3.33 5.37 -9.15
C ARG A 50 -2.65 4.07 -8.71
N ILE A 51 -3.22 3.43 -7.70
CA ILE A 51 -2.57 2.31 -6.99
C ILE A 51 -3.47 1.08 -7.05
N THR A 52 -2.96 -0.01 -7.61
CA THR A 52 -3.66 -1.29 -7.73
C THR A 52 -2.99 -2.36 -6.86
N GLY A 53 -3.50 -3.59 -6.89
CA GLY A 53 -2.87 -4.72 -6.19
C GLY A 53 -3.55 -5.17 -4.91
N ARG A 54 -4.78 -4.71 -4.62
CA ARG A 54 -5.51 -5.08 -3.39
C ARG A 54 -4.71 -4.73 -2.14
N CYS A 55 -4.32 -3.46 -2.00
CA CYS A 55 -3.42 -3.05 -0.93
C CYS A 55 -4.04 -3.26 0.45
N SER A 56 -3.24 -3.81 1.36
CA SER A 56 -3.64 -4.02 2.75
C SER A 56 -3.74 -2.71 3.53
N ALA A 57 -2.98 -1.69 3.13
CA ALA A 57 -3.08 -0.36 3.70
C ALA A 57 -2.66 0.75 2.72
N LEU A 58 -3.24 1.94 2.93
CA LEU A 58 -2.78 3.20 2.36
C LEU A 58 -2.28 4.11 3.47
N VAL A 59 -1.08 4.64 3.33
CA VAL A 59 -0.51 5.67 4.19
C VAL A 59 -0.19 6.90 3.35
N ILE A 60 -0.75 8.05 3.71
CA ILE A 60 -0.43 9.34 3.10
C ILE A 60 0.20 10.24 4.15
N GLN A 61 1.37 10.79 3.85
CA GLN A 61 2.06 11.77 4.68
C GLN A 61 2.37 13.01 3.84
N GLY A 62 1.70 14.11 4.13
CA GLY A 62 1.88 15.39 3.42
C GLY A 62 0.56 15.99 2.95
N ALA A 63 0.60 16.77 1.86
CA ALA A 63 -0.51 17.67 1.54
C ALA A 63 -0.89 17.73 0.05
N GLY A 64 -2.19 17.88 -0.22
CA GLY A 64 -2.68 18.09 -1.59
C GLY A 64 -2.50 16.89 -2.51
N ASN A 65 -2.30 15.67 -1.98
CA ASN A 65 -2.18 14.47 -2.80
C ASN A 65 -3.57 13.99 -3.25
N ARG A 66 -3.67 13.53 -4.50
CA ARG A 66 -4.84 12.88 -5.08
C ARG A 66 -4.53 11.42 -5.34
N VAL A 67 -5.18 10.51 -4.63
CA VAL A 67 -4.92 9.07 -4.71
C VAL A 67 -6.19 8.31 -5.08
N VAL A 68 -6.10 7.45 -6.08
CA VAL A 68 -7.12 6.44 -6.42
C VAL A 68 -6.51 5.07 -6.12
N ILE A 69 -7.15 4.26 -5.28
CA ILE A 69 -6.56 3.00 -4.81
C ILE A 69 -7.54 1.81 -4.75
N ASP A 70 -7.04 0.63 -5.12
CA ASP A 70 -7.72 -0.64 -4.94
C ASP A 70 -7.24 -1.33 -3.65
N LEU A 71 -8.11 -1.34 -2.64
CA LEU A 71 -7.80 -1.89 -1.32
C LEU A 71 -8.27 -3.35 -1.18
N ALA A 72 -7.58 -4.10 -0.31
CA ALA A 72 -8.05 -5.40 0.15
C ALA A 72 -9.29 -5.28 1.07
N PRO A 73 -10.07 -6.36 1.22
CA PRO A 73 -11.06 -6.48 2.28
C PRO A 73 -10.46 -6.13 3.65
N ARG A 74 -11.19 -5.32 4.44
CA ARG A 74 -10.76 -4.89 5.79
C ARG A 74 -9.43 -4.12 5.84
N ALA A 75 -8.97 -3.55 4.73
CA ALA A 75 -7.79 -2.70 4.68
C ALA A 75 -7.94 -1.43 5.54
N SER A 76 -6.82 -0.74 5.73
CA SER A 76 -6.78 0.55 6.43
C SER A 76 -6.30 1.70 5.55
N VAL A 77 -6.77 2.91 5.83
CA VAL A 77 -6.36 4.16 5.21
C VAL A 77 -5.95 5.10 6.34
N ARG A 78 -4.69 5.51 6.34
CA ARG A 78 -4.14 6.50 7.26
C ARG A 78 -3.68 7.72 6.49
N ILE A 79 -4.11 8.89 6.92
CA ILE A 79 -3.72 10.18 6.32
C ILE A 79 -3.18 11.07 7.43
N GLU A 80 -1.97 11.56 7.24
CA GLU A 80 -1.30 12.54 8.09
C GLU A 80 -0.95 13.76 7.23
N GLY A 81 -1.61 14.89 7.49
CA GLY A 81 -1.41 16.14 6.77
C GLY A 81 -2.72 16.77 6.30
N ALA A 82 -2.70 17.49 5.18
CA ALA A 82 -3.80 18.39 4.83
C ALA A 82 -4.24 18.34 3.36
N SER A 83 -5.53 18.58 3.12
CA SER A 83 -6.10 18.74 1.78
C SER A 83 -5.85 17.55 0.82
N ASN A 84 -5.66 16.35 1.34
CA ASN A 84 -5.52 15.14 0.52
C ASN A 84 -6.89 14.65 0.06
N THR A 85 -6.98 14.14 -1.17
CA THR A 85 -8.19 13.52 -1.72
C THR A 85 -7.93 12.06 -2.05
N VAL A 86 -8.66 11.15 -1.41
CA VAL A 86 -8.53 9.71 -1.61
C VAL A 86 -9.84 9.14 -2.12
N PHE A 87 -9.77 8.40 -3.22
CA PHE A 87 -10.82 7.53 -3.70
C PHE A 87 -10.36 6.09 -3.54
N TYR A 88 -11.11 5.29 -2.80
CA TYR A 88 -10.77 3.88 -2.61
C TYR A 88 -11.95 2.98 -2.98
N ARG A 89 -11.63 1.78 -3.45
CA ARG A 89 -12.59 0.70 -3.65
C ARG A 89 -12.08 -0.59 -3.05
N THR A 90 -12.99 -1.50 -2.74
CA THR A 90 -12.69 -2.82 -2.20
C THR A 90 -13.48 -3.87 -2.99
N PRO A 91 -12.89 -5.05 -3.27
CA PRO A 91 -13.52 -6.05 -4.12
C PRO A 91 -14.80 -6.66 -3.52
N ASP A 92 -14.92 -6.64 -2.19
CA ASP A 92 -16.09 -7.15 -1.46
C ASP A 92 -17.08 -6.04 -1.08
N GLY A 93 -16.84 -4.80 -1.51
CA GLY A 93 -17.65 -3.65 -1.14
C GLY A 93 -17.55 -3.23 0.34
N SER A 94 -16.61 -3.80 1.09
CA SER A 94 -16.42 -3.47 2.50
C SER A 94 -15.76 -2.11 2.69
N LYS A 95 -16.15 -1.37 3.72
CA LYS A 95 -15.50 -0.09 4.05
C LYS A 95 -14.15 -0.33 4.73
N ALA A 96 -13.13 0.39 4.28
CA ALA A 96 -11.82 0.40 4.94
C ALA A 96 -11.90 1.13 6.29
N ARG A 97 -10.97 0.81 7.20
CA ARG A 97 -10.76 1.59 8.43
C ARG A 97 -10.06 2.89 8.05
N VAL A 98 -10.66 4.05 8.31
CA VAL A 98 -10.09 5.35 7.93
C VAL A 98 -9.67 6.12 9.17
N ASN A 99 -8.40 6.53 9.24
CA ASN A 99 -7.85 7.38 10.28
C ASN A 99 -7.19 8.62 9.67
N ILE A 100 -7.69 9.80 10.02
CA ILE A 100 -7.24 11.07 9.45
C ILE A 100 -6.69 11.94 10.57
N ALA A 101 -5.45 12.42 10.41
CA ALA A 101 -4.81 13.41 11.24
C ALA A 101 -4.47 14.64 10.39
N GLY A 102 -5.01 15.80 10.77
CA GLY A 102 -4.89 17.06 10.04
C GLY A 102 -6.21 17.52 9.41
N ALA A 103 -6.17 18.52 8.53
CA ALA A 103 -7.35 19.28 8.11
C ALA A 103 -7.63 19.20 6.59
N GLY A 104 -8.90 19.28 6.20
CA GLY A 104 -9.30 19.38 4.79
C GLY A 104 -9.14 18.10 3.95
N ASN A 105 -8.79 16.96 4.57
CA ASN A 105 -8.69 15.69 3.87
C ASN A 105 -10.08 15.15 3.50
N ARG A 106 -10.21 14.59 2.30
CA ARG A 106 -11.43 13.96 1.78
C ARG A 106 -11.14 12.52 1.42
N VAL A 107 -11.94 11.61 1.97
CA VAL A 107 -11.86 10.18 1.67
C VAL A 107 -13.23 9.72 1.19
N SER A 108 -13.28 9.12 0.00
CA SER A 108 -14.51 8.67 -0.64
C SER A 108 -14.39 7.21 -1.04
N PHE A 109 -15.38 6.42 -0.62
CA PHE A 109 -15.52 5.04 -1.05
C PHE A 109 -16.27 4.98 -2.38
N GLN A 110 -15.68 4.31 -3.37
CA GLN A 110 -16.28 4.04 -4.67
C GLN A 110 -16.71 2.56 -4.69
N ARG A 111 -18.02 2.32 -4.88
CA ARG A 111 -18.59 0.96 -5.03
C ARG A 111 -18.38 0.45 -6.44
#